data_AF-A0A5J5GGI9-F1
#
_entry.id   AF-A0A5J5GGI9-F1
#
_cell.length_a   1.000
_cell.length_b   1.000
_cell.length_c   1.000
_cell.angle_alpha   90.00
_cell.angle_beta   90.00
_cell.angle_gamma   90.00
#
_symmetry.space_group_name_H-M   'P 1'
#
loop_
_entity.id
_entity.type
_entity.pdbx_description
1 polymer ?
#
loop_
_entity_poly.entity_id
_entity_poly.type
_entity_poly.pdbx_seq_one_letter_code
_entity_poly.pdbx_strand_id
1 'polypeptide(L)'
;MENTWGFNFVKVNTKSNEFETLLSLNIGDETKTIDLFKSIKESFKENNGEPEIVLDLLDPSDDIVDDYSVTKTTAINIAAMLGHTID
;
A
#
# COMPACT_ATOMS: atom_id res chain seq x y z
N MET A 1 6.62 -20.64 -2.20
CA MET A 1 7.47 -19.42 -2.21
C MET A 1 7.27 -18.77 -0.87
N GLU A 2 8.34 -18.42 -0.19
CA GLU A 2 8.25 -17.63 1.05
C GLU A 2 7.84 -16.21 0.69
N ASN A 3 7.02 -15.57 1.53
CA ASN A 3 6.71 -14.16 1.38
C ASN A 3 7.96 -13.33 1.65
N THR A 4 8.02 -12.17 1.03
CA THR A 4 9.11 -11.21 1.20
C THR A 4 8.53 -9.88 1.66
N TRP A 5 9.37 -8.91 1.96
CA TRP A 5 8.90 -7.55 2.19
C TRP A 5 8.09 -7.05 0.99
N GLY A 6 7.00 -6.35 1.28
CA GLY A 6 6.00 -6.07 0.27
C GLY A 6 5.03 -4.96 0.62
N PHE A 7 4.06 -4.78 -0.27
CA PHE A 7 2.97 -3.82 -0.09
C PHE A 7 1.61 -4.47 -0.29
N ASN A 8 0.62 -4.02 0.48
CA ASN A 8 -0.79 -4.23 0.17
C ASN A 8 -1.49 -2.91 -0.09
N PHE A 9 -2.29 -2.87 -1.16
CA PHE A 9 -3.26 -1.79 -1.41
C PHE A 9 -4.60 -2.27 -0.90
N VAL A 10 -5.06 -1.71 0.21
CA VAL A 10 -6.29 -2.13 0.88
C VAL A 10 -7.33 -1.04 0.77
N LYS A 11 -8.44 -1.34 0.11
CA LYS A 11 -9.60 -0.48 0.07
C LYS A 11 -10.40 -0.62 1.36
N VAL A 12 -10.74 0.51 1.96
CA VAL A 12 -11.51 0.57 3.20
C VAL A 12 -12.96 0.91 2.86
N ASN A 13 -13.89 0.03 3.21
CA ASN A 13 -15.32 0.31 3.11
C ASN A 13 -15.87 0.67 4.48
N THR A 14 -15.89 1.96 4.80
CA THR A 14 -16.38 2.49 6.08
C THR A 14 -17.86 2.20 6.35
N LYS A 15 -18.65 1.91 5.30
CA LYS A 15 -20.10 1.62 5.43
C LYS A 15 -20.37 0.16 5.81
N SER A 16 -19.66 -0.78 5.19
CA SER A 16 -19.81 -2.21 5.50
C SER A 16 -18.82 -2.71 6.55
N ASN A 17 -17.87 -1.88 6.99
CA ASN A 17 -16.77 -2.25 7.89
C ASN A 17 -15.96 -3.43 7.33
N GLU A 18 -15.66 -3.37 6.03
CA GLU A 18 -14.92 -4.40 5.29
C GLU A 18 -13.65 -3.81 4.68
N PHE A 19 -12.65 -4.68 4.53
CA PHE A 19 -11.38 -4.39 3.88
C PHE A 19 -11.24 -5.29 2.65
N GLU A 20 -10.85 -4.70 1.53
CA GLU A 20 -10.66 -5.40 0.26
C GLU A 20 -9.24 -5.14 -0.26
N THR A 21 -8.41 -6.18 -0.33
CA THR A 21 -7.08 -6.08 -0.93
C THR A 21 -7.20 -5.99 -2.46
N LEU A 22 -6.81 -4.85 -3.01
CA LEU A 22 -6.83 -4.59 -4.46
C LEU A 22 -5.57 -5.11 -5.16
N LEU A 23 -4.43 -5.05 -4.48
CA LEU A 23 -3.14 -5.46 -5.00
C LEU A 23 -2.18 -5.83 -3.87
N SER A 24 -1.48 -6.95 -4.03
CA SER A 24 -0.40 -7.40 -3.16
C SER A 24 0.88 -7.54 -3.96
N LEU A 25 1.96 -6.93 -3.47
CA LEU A 25 3.26 -6.88 -4.16
C LEU A 25 4.35 -7.45 -3.26
N ASN A 26 5.04 -8.49 -3.75
CA ASN A 26 6.32 -8.91 -3.18
C ASN A 26 7.44 -8.09 -3.82
N ILE A 27 8.05 -7.20 -3.05
CA ILE A 27 9.14 -6.31 -3.51
C ILE A 27 10.50 -6.98 -3.27
N GLY A 28 10.66 -7.72 -2.18
CA GLY A 28 11.82 -8.53 -1.88
C GLY A 28 12.56 -8.08 -0.63
N ASP A 29 13.64 -7.32 -0.81
CA ASP A 29 14.55 -6.91 0.26
C ASP A 29 13.93 -5.83 1.17
N GLU A 30 14.19 -5.95 2.47
CA GLU A 30 13.70 -5.02 3.50
C GLU A 30 14.07 -3.57 3.19
N THR A 31 15.37 -3.31 2.98
CA THR A 31 15.89 -1.95 2.85
C THR A 31 15.29 -1.28 1.63
N LYS A 32 15.25 -1.98 0.50
CA LYS A 32 14.65 -1.46 -0.74
C LYS A 32 13.16 -1.18 -0.59
N THR A 33 12.43 -2.07 0.09
CA THR A 33 10.98 -1.93 0.26
C THR A 33 10.66 -0.73 1.16
N ILE A 34 11.38 -0.60 2.28
CA ILE A 34 11.23 0.53 3.20
C ILE A 34 11.60 1.85 2.51
N ASP A 35 12.69 1.91 1.76
CA ASP A 35 13.12 3.14 1.07
C ASP A 35 12.13 3.55 -0.04
N LEU A 36 11.56 2.57 -0.74
CA LEU A 36 10.49 2.81 -1.70
C LEU A 36 9.22 3.32 -1.02
N PHE A 37 8.84 2.75 0.12
CA PHE A 37 7.69 3.20 0.91
C PHE A 37 7.86 4.64 1.40
N LYS A 38 9.04 4.99 1.91
CA LYS A 38 9.38 6.38 2.27
C LYS A 38 9.28 7.32 1.06
N SER A 39 9.82 6.90 -0.08
CA SER A 39 9.76 7.68 -1.32
C SER A 39 8.30 7.93 -1.76
N ILE A 40 7.42 6.96 -1.57
CA ILE A 40 5.97 7.11 -1.81
C ILE A 40 5.38 8.15 -0.85
N LYS A 41 5.64 8.05 0.46
CA LYS A 41 5.15 9.00 1.48
C LYS A 41 5.65 10.43 1.24
N GLU A 42 6.84 10.60 0.66
CA GLU A 42 7.39 11.91 0.28
C GLU A 42 6.80 12.46 -1.02
N SER A 43 6.48 11.58 -1.98
CA SER A 43 6.01 11.96 -3.31
C SER A 43 4.50 12.22 -3.39
N PHE A 44 3.73 11.60 -2.50
CA PHE A 44 2.28 11.66 -2.51
C PHE A 44 1.77 12.18 -1.18
N LYS A 45 0.75 13.04 -1.23
CA LYS A 45 0.17 13.62 -0.01
C LYS A 45 -0.75 12.61 0.69
N GLU A 46 -0.57 12.49 2.00
CA GLU A 46 -1.43 11.67 2.86
C GLU A 46 -2.87 12.16 2.86
N ASN A 47 -3.80 11.23 2.74
CA ASN A 47 -5.21 11.49 2.93
C ASN A 47 -5.55 11.44 4.42
N ASN A 48 -5.75 12.61 5.02
CA ASN A 48 -6.15 12.76 6.43
C ASN A 48 -7.69 12.76 6.60
N GLY A 49 -8.46 12.53 5.53
CA GLY A 49 -9.91 12.39 5.56
C GLY A 49 -10.35 10.96 5.89
N GLU A 50 -11.57 10.58 5.50
CA GLU A 50 -11.93 9.15 5.52
C GLU A 50 -10.99 8.38 4.58
N PRO A 51 -10.36 7.30 5.06
CA PRO A 51 -9.44 6.52 4.25
C PRO A 51 -10.23 5.80 3.15
N GLU A 52 -9.86 6.06 1.88
CA GLU A 52 -10.41 5.33 0.74
C GLU A 52 -9.57 4.08 0.48
N ILE A 53 -8.24 4.24 0.46
CA ILE A 53 -7.26 3.17 0.31
C ILE A 53 -6.13 3.40 1.31
N VAL A 54 -5.66 2.31 1.91
CA VAL A 54 -4.47 2.25 2.76
C VAL A 54 -3.39 1.45 2.01
N LEU A 55 -2.17 1.98 1.98
CA LEU A 55 -1.00 1.26 1.53
C LEU A 55 -0.28 0.70 2.76
N ASP A 56 -0.36 -0.61 2.96
CA ASP A 56 0.33 -1.30 4.04
C ASP A 56 1.73 -1.72 3.59
N LEU A 57 2.74 -1.47 4.42
CA LEU A 57 4.06 -2.05 4.34
C LEU A 57 4.06 -3.37 5.12
N LEU A 58 4.41 -4.47 4.44
CA LEU A 58 4.43 -5.81 5.04
C LEU A 58 5.84 -6.34 5.22
N ASP A 59 6.04 -7.09 6.29
CA ASP A 59 7.23 -7.93 6.49
C ASP A 59 7.03 -9.35 5.88
N PRO A 60 8.05 -10.23 5.92
CA PRO A 60 7.94 -11.60 5.40
C PRO A 60 6.95 -12.51 6.15
N SER A 61 6.45 -12.09 7.31
CA SER A 61 5.42 -12.79 8.10
C SER A 61 4.00 -12.33 7.75
N ASP A 62 3.86 -11.42 6.77
CA ASP A 62 2.65 -10.68 6.42
C ASP A 62 2.14 -9.75 7.53
N ASP A 63 2.99 -9.41 8.51
CA ASP A 63 2.65 -8.43 9.53
C ASP A 63 2.75 -7.01 8.95
N ILE A 64 1.79 -6.14 9.29
CA ILE A 64 1.80 -4.74 8.90
C ILE A 64 2.81 -3.99 9.78
N VAL A 65 3.84 -3.43 9.15
CA VAL A 65 4.93 -2.71 9.81
C VAL A 65 4.65 -1.22 9.88
N ASP A 66 4.08 -0.65 8.82
CA ASP A 66 3.65 0.75 8.71
C ASP A 66 2.50 0.84 7.70
N ASP A 67 1.71 1.89 7.76
CA ASP A 67 0.61 2.12 6.83
C ASP A 67 0.60 3.58 6.31
N TYR A 68 -0.15 3.80 5.23
CA TYR A 68 -0.30 5.12 4.66
C TYR A 68 -1.64 5.30 3.95
N SER A 69 -2.48 6.18 4.49
CA SER A 69 -3.79 6.47 3.91
C SER A 69 -3.69 7.40 2.72
N VAL A 70 -4.33 7.02 1.61
CA VAL A 70 -4.35 7.76 0.35
C VAL A 70 -5.76 7.80 -0.25
N THR A 71 -5.98 8.71 -1.21
CA THR A 71 -7.19 8.70 -2.03
C THR A 71 -7.09 7.61 -3.09
N LYS A 72 -8.21 7.21 -3.68
CA LYS A 72 -8.22 6.23 -4.78
C LYS A 72 -7.33 6.66 -5.95
N THR A 73 -7.41 7.93 -6.36
CA THR A 73 -6.59 8.47 -7.46
C THR A 73 -5.09 8.38 -7.15
N THR A 74 -4.69 8.68 -5.91
CA THR A 74 -3.29 8.56 -5.49
C THR A 74 -2.83 7.11 -5.49
N ALA A 75 -3.65 6.16 -4.99
CA ALA A 75 -3.32 4.74 -5.02
C ALA A 75 -3.13 4.22 -6.45
N ILE A 76 -3.99 4.62 -7.40
CA ILE A 76 -3.86 4.28 -8.82
C ILE A 76 -2.52 4.78 -9.38
N ASN A 77 -2.14 6.03 -9.06
CA ASN A 77 -0.87 6.60 -9.50
C ASN A 77 0.34 5.89 -8.89
N ILE A 78 0.28 5.50 -7.62
CA ILE A 78 1.34 4.71 -6.97
C ILE A 78 1.44 3.33 -7.63
N ALA A 79 0.33 2.63 -7.83
CA ALA A 79 0.32 1.33 -8.52
C ALA A 79 0.94 1.46 -9.92
N ALA A 80 0.57 2.50 -10.68
CA ALA A 80 1.13 2.75 -12.01
C ALA A 80 2.63 3.06 -11.97
N MET A 81 3.10 3.83 -10.98
CA MET A 81 4.53 4.10 -10.75
C MET A 81 5.31 2.79 -10.51
N LEU A 82 4.68 1.81 -9.86
CA LEU A 82 5.24 0.49 -9.62
C LEU A 82 5.05 -0.49 -10.80
N GLY A 83 4.42 -0.06 -11.89
CA GLY A 83 4.20 -0.90 -13.08
C GLY A 83 2.93 -1.77 -13.02
N HIS A 84 1.97 -1.42 -12.16
CA HIS A 84 0.75 -2.17 -11.92
C HIS A 84 -0.52 -1.31 -12.12
N THR A 85 -1.67 -1.96 -12.18
CA THR A 85 -2.98 -1.32 -12.26
C THR A 85 -3.90 -1.86 -11.17
N ILE A 86 -4.74 -1.00 -10.61
CA ILE A 86 -5.77 -1.35 -9.62
C ILE A 86 -7.08 -0.65 -9.99
N ASP A 87 -8.21 -1.29 -9.70
CA ASP A 87 -9.56 -0.85 -10.10
C ASP A 87 -10.36 -0.15 -8.99
#